data_AF-A0A6N6S182-F1
#
_entry.id   AF-A0A6N6S182-F1
#
_cell.length_a   1.000
_cell.length_b   1.000
_cell.length_c   1.000
_cell.angle_alpha   90.00
_cell.angle_beta   90.00
_cell.angle_gamma   90.00
#
_symmetry.space_group_name_H-M   'P 1'
#
loop_
_entity.id
_entity.type
_entity.pdbx_description
1 polymer ?
#
loop_
_entity_poly.entity_id
_entity_poly.type
_entity_poly.pdbx_seq_one_letter_code
_entity_poly.pdbx_strand_id
1 'polypeptide(L)'
;MIETIPLSWLRSDTPNPRFKSIRLPLSGLRWIHSAEIPGGLTFEEAYAELAERFGDGILIRGCRGEIAGFLVNRGFGAVRTGAEALVDLDCDVPSAAKEISRRGLRWGSVEEIPCTEEFSGRVSR
;
A
#
# COMPACT_ATOMS: atom_id res chain seq x y z
N MET A 1 -18.92 -5.21 0.06
CA MET A 1 -18.05 -4.02 0.08
C MET A 1 -16.64 -4.48 0.35
N ILE A 2 -15.67 -3.90 -0.32
CA ILE A 2 -14.26 -4.32 -0.29
C ILE A 2 -13.55 -3.48 0.77
N GLU A 3 -13.25 -4.10 1.90
CA GLU A 3 -12.57 -3.45 3.03
C GLU A 3 -11.05 -3.36 2.83
N THR A 4 -10.49 -4.16 1.93
CA THR A 4 -9.06 -4.09 1.63
C THR A 4 -8.74 -2.92 0.71
N ILE A 5 -7.50 -2.44 0.81
CA ILE A 5 -6.94 -1.43 -0.09
C ILE A 5 -5.75 -2.03 -0.84
N PRO A 6 -5.34 -1.44 -1.97
CA PRO A 6 -4.11 -1.80 -2.63
C PRO A 6 -2.93 -1.72 -1.65
N LEU A 7 -2.00 -2.67 -1.75
CA LEU A 7 -0.92 -2.83 -0.78
C LEU A 7 0.10 -1.68 -0.77
N SER A 8 0.10 -0.84 -1.81
CA SER A 8 0.89 0.40 -1.84
C SER A 8 0.17 1.61 -1.22
N TRP A 9 -1.04 1.41 -0.69
CA TRP A 9 -1.85 2.43 -0.03
C TRP A 9 -1.89 2.17 1.48
N LEU A 10 -2.21 3.20 2.26
CA LEU A 10 -2.24 3.13 3.72
C LEU A 10 -3.57 3.64 4.27
N ARG A 11 -3.99 3.06 5.40
CA ARG A 11 -5.09 3.57 6.21
C ARG A 11 -4.57 4.69 7.11
N SER A 12 -5.29 5.80 7.20
CA SER A 12 -4.96 6.90 8.11
C SER A 12 -6.20 7.65 8.61
N ASP A 13 -6.00 8.53 9.58
CA ASP A 13 -7.04 9.42 10.13
C ASP A 13 -7.34 10.64 9.26
N THR A 14 -7.00 10.57 7.97
CA THR A 14 -7.30 11.65 7.03
C THR A 14 -8.82 11.79 6.83
N PRO A 15 -9.37 13.01 6.75
CA PRO A 15 -10.82 13.18 6.57
C PRO A 15 -11.30 12.80 5.17
N ASN A 16 -10.42 12.84 4.16
CA ASN A 16 -10.74 12.50 2.76
C ASN A 16 -9.58 11.74 2.12
N PRO A 17 -9.85 10.84 1.16
CA PRO A 17 -8.81 10.15 0.41
C PRO A 17 -7.78 11.09 -0.23
N ARG A 18 -6.48 10.78 -0.04
CA ARG A 18 -5.38 11.54 -0.64
C ARG A 18 -4.59 10.66 -1.59
N PHE A 19 -4.81 10.86 -2.88
CA PHE A 19 -4.11 10.11 -3.94
C PHE A 19 -2.84 10.84 -4.38
N LYS A 20 -1.72 10.11 -4.42
CA LYS A 20 -0.48 10.56 -5.09
C LYS A 20 -0.32 9.82 -6.40
N SER A 21 0.03 10.56 -7.44
CA SER A 21 0.10 10.00 -8.78
C SER A 21 1.19 10.62 -9.64
N ILE A 22 1.68 9.84 -10.59
CA ILE A 22 2.54 10.32 -11.67
C ILE A 22 1.93 9.93 -13.02
N ARG A 23 2.16 10.75 -14.04
CA ARG A 23 1.78 10.41 -15.42
C ARG A 23 2.89 9.62 -16.07
N LEU A 24 2.57 8.45 -16.62
CA LEU A 24 3.53 7.61 -17.32
C LEU A 24 3.81 8.20 -18.71
N PRO A 25 5.09 8.38 -19.08
CA PRO A 25 5.47 9.16 -20.27
C PRO A 25 5.08 8.48 -21.60
N LEU A 26 5.07 7.15 -21.65
CA LEU A 26 4.80 6.42 -22.90
C LEU A 26 3.31 6.11 -23.10
N SER A 27 2.61 5.65 -22.06
CA SER A 27 1.20 5.26 -22.16
C SER A 27 0.25 6.42 -21.90
N GLY A 28 0.72 7.50 -21.26
CA GLY A 28 -0.12 8.60 -20.80
C GLY A 28 -1.02 8.26 -19.59
N LEU A 29 -1.01 6.99 -19.13
CA LEU A 29 -1.75 6.52 -17.96
C LEU A 29 -1.29 7.24 -16.69
N ARG A 30 -2.19 7.40 -15.74
CA ARG A 30 -1.92 7.95 -14.42
C ARG A 30 -1.70 6.81 -13.42
N TRP A 31 -0.46 6.63 -13.00
CA TRP A 31 -0.14 5.65 -11.96
C TRP A 31 -0.43 6.24 -10.58
N ILE A 32 -1.39 5.65 -9.88
CA ILE A 32 -1.70 5.95 -8.48
C ILE A 32 -0.77 5.11 -7.61
N HIS A 33 0.44 5.64 -7.37
CA HIS A 33 1.50 4.87 -6.72
C HIS A 33 1.30 4.71 -5.21
N SER A 34 0.63 5.66 -4.56
CA SER A 34 0.27 5.59 -3.15
C SER A 34 -0.99 6.40 -2.85
N ALA A 35 -1.75 5.99 -1.85
CA ALA A 35 -2.86 6.78 -1.32
C ALA A 35 -2.97 6.64 0.19
N GLU A 36 -3.51 7.69 0.82
CA GLU A 36 -3.98 7.67 2.20
C GLU A 36 -5.51 7.56 2.18
N ILE A 37 -6.05 6.50 2.80
CA ILE A 37 -7.47 6.19 2.79
C ILE A 37 -8.03 6.26 4.23
N PRO A 38 -9.15 6.96 4.49
CA PRO A 38 -9.78 6.98 5.80
C PRO A 38 -10.10 5.58 6.33
N GLY A 39 -10.00 5.37 7.64
CA GLY A 39 -10.09 4.04 8.29
C GLY A 39 -11.37 3.21 8.01
N GLY A 40 -12.49 3.86 7.68
CA GLY A 40 -13.77 3.19 7.40
C GLY A 40 -14.21 3.23 5.93
N LEU A 41 -13.38 3.77 5.03
CA LEU A 41 -13.78 3.98 3.63
C LEU A 41 -13.52 2.72 2.80
N THR A 42 -14.54 2.23 2.10
CA THR A 42 -14.43 1.03 1.25
C THR A 42 -13.62 1.32 -0.01
N PHE A 43 -13.07 0.29 -0.66
CA PHE A 43 -12.38 0.50 -1.93
C PHE A 43 -13.32 1.05 -3.01
N GLU A 44 -14.59 0.66 -2.99
CA GLU A 44 -15.59 1.16 -3.94
C GLU A 44 -15.81 2.66 -3.82
N GLU A 45 -15.88 3.19 -2.60
CA GLU A 45 -15.98 4.62 -2.32
C GLU A 45 -14.69 5.35 -2.75
N ALA A 46 -13.52 4.81 -2.42
CA ALA A 46 -12.24 5.37 -2.85
C ALA A 46 -12.13 5.40 -4.38
N TYR A 47 -12.61 4.36 -5.05
CA TYR A 47 -12.63 4.27 -6.51
C TYR A 47 -13.55 5.32 -7.13
N ALA A 48 -14.71 5.59 -6.54
CA ALA A 48 -15.64 6.60 -7.06
C ALA A 48 -14.96 7.99 -7.11
N GLU A 49 -14.30 8.39 -6.03
CA GLU A 49 -13.53 9.64 -5.99
C GLU A 49 -12.35 9.65 -6.98
N LEU A 50 -11.67 8.51 -7.10
CA LEU A 50 -10.52 8.36 -7.99
C LEU A 50 -10.96 8.45 -9.46
N ALA A 51 -12.09 7.83 -9.81
CA ALA A 51 -12.69 7.88 -11.15
C ALA A 51 -13.20 9.28 -11.49
N GLU A 52 -13.83 9.99 -10.55
CA GLU A 52 -14.23 11.39 -10.74
C GLU A 52 -13.01 12.28 -11.01
N ARG A 53 -11.93 12.07 -10.25
CA ARG A 53 -10.73 12.92 -10.33
C ARG A 53 -9.86 12.63 -11.55
N PHE A 54 -9.78 11.37 -11.98
CA PHE A 54 -8.77 10.93 -12.94
C PHE A 54 -9.31 10.17 -14.15
N GLY A 55 -10.59 9.79 -14.15
CA GLY A 55 -11.21 8.95 -15.17
C GLY A 55 -10.65 7.53 -15.22
N ASP A 56 -10.87 6.83 -16.33
CA ASP A 56 -10.51 5.41 -16.50
C ASP A 56 -9.03 5.21 -16.92
N GLY A 57 -8.29 6.28 -17.17
CA GLY A 57 -6.89 6.27 -17.58
C GLY A 57 -5.90 6.03 -16.44
N ILE A 58 -6.23 5.14 -15.50
CA ILE A 58 -5.50 4.93 -14.25
C ILE A 58 -4.77 3.58 -14.22
N LEU A 59 -3.69 3.53 -13.46
CA LEU A 59 -2.96 2.32 -13.13
C LEU A 59 -2.82 2.22 -11.61
N ILE A 60 -3.18 1.06 -11.04
CA ILE A 60 -3.08 0.77 -9.61
C ILE A 60 -2.25 -0.52 -9.46
N ARG A 61 -1.31 -0.52 -8.50
CA ARG A 61 -0.49 -1.70 -8.15
C ARG A 61 -0.87 -2.22 -6.77
N GLY A 62 -0.63 -3.50 -6.51
CA GLY A 62 -0.86 -4.10 -5.19
C GLY A 62 -2.33 -4.47 -4.95
N CYS A 63 -3.12 -4.60 -6.02
CA CYS A 63 -4.52 -5.01 -5.93
C CYS A 63 -4.62 -6.48 -5.49
N ARG A 64 -5.31 -6.71 -4.37
CA ARG A 64 -5.73 -8.06 -3.96
C ARG A 64 -6.81 -8.59 -4.92
N GLY A 65 -7.11 -9.90 -4.84
CA GLY A 65 -8.01 -10.57 -5.78
C GLY A 65 -9.39 -9.91 -5.89
N GLU A 66 -9.97 -9.47 -4.78
CA GLU A 66 -11.26 -8.77 -4.75
C GLU A 66 -11.22 -7.40 -5.45
N ILE A 67 -10.17 -6.60 -5.23
CA ILE A 67 -9.96 -5.31 -5.90
C ILE A 67 -9.76 -5.52 -7.41
N ALA A 68 -8.91 -6.47 -7.77
CA ALA A 68 -8.64 -6.79 -9.16
C ALA A 68 -9.93 -7.24 -9.88
N GLY A 69 -10.72 -8.12 -9.25
CA GLY A 69 -12.01 -8.56 -9.78
C GLY A 69 -13.01 -7.40 -9.93
N PHE A 70 -13.07 -6.51 -8.94
CA PHE A 70 -13.91 -5.30 -9.00
C PHE A 70 -13.55 -4.39 -10.19
N LEU A 71 -12.25 -4.18 -10.44
CA LEU A 71 -11.76 -3.34 -11.54
C LEU A 71 -11.97 -4.03 -12.89
N VAL A 72 -11.70 -5.33 -12.99
CA VAL A 72 -11.94 -6.11 -14.23
C VAL A 72 -13.41 -6.05 -14.65
N ASN A 73 -14.33 -6.15 -13.70
CA ASN A 73 -15.77 -6.00 -13.96
C ASN A 73 -16.18 -4.59 -14.45
N ARG A 74 -15.28 -3.62 -14.39
CA ARG A 74 -15.43 -2.24 -14.90
C ARG A 74 -14.63 -1.97 -16.18
N GLY A 75 -14.08 -3.02 -16.80
CA GLY A 75 -13.36 -2.90 -18.08
C GLY A 75 -11.87 -2.66 -17.94
N PHE A 76 -11.30 -2.73 -16.73
CA PHE A 76 -9.85 -2.64 -16.55
C PHE A 76 -9.14 -3.94 -16.95
N GLY A 77 -7.91 -3.79 -17.44
CA GLY A 77 -6.97 -4.91 -17.54
C GLY A 77 -6.32 -5.22 -16.19
N ALA A 78 -6.10 -6.51 -15.90
CA ALA A 78 -5.35 -6.96 -14.75
C ALA A 78 -4.13 -7.77 -15.17
N VAL A 79 -2.96 -7.45 -14.61
CA VAL A 79 -1.71 -8.18 -14.86
C VAL A 79 -1.12 -8.61 -13.53
N ARG A 80 -0.80 -9.90 -13.41
CA ARG A 80 -0.08 -10.43 -12.24
C ARG A 80 1.38 -10.00 -12.30
N THR A 81 1.81 -9.18 -11.35
CA THR A 81 3.18 -8.65 -11.31
C THR A 81 4.09 -9.36 -10.30
N GLY A 82 3.54 -10.26 -9.46
CA GLY A 82 4.31 -11.02 -8.49
C GLY A 82 3.45 -11.67 -7.42
N ALA A 83 4.08 -11.92 -6.27
CA ALA A 83 3.45 -12.31 -5.03
C ALA A 83 3.98 -11.40 -3.91
N GLU A 84 3.13 -11.08 -2.94
CA GLU A 84 3.51 -10.29 -1.78
C GLU A 84 3.54 -11.19 -0.54
N ALA A 85 4.53 -10.98 0.32
CA ALA A 85 4.66 -11.71 1.58
C ALA A 85 3.85 -10.98 2.65
N LEU A 86 2.89 -11.68 3.25
CA LEU A 86 2.10 -11.18 4.38
C LEU A 86 2.60 -11.83 5.65
N VAL A 87 2.87 -11.02 6.67
CA VAL A 87 3.23 -11.49 8.00
C VAL A 87 2.07 -11.18 8.93
N ASP A 88 1.52 -12.23 9.53
CA ASP A 88 0.56 -12.09 10.62
C ASP A 88 1.33 -11.70 11.89
N LEU A 89 0.97 -10.56 12.50
CA LEU A 89 1.63 -10.07 13.70
C LEU A 89 1.05 -10.68 14.97
N ASP A 90 -0.13 -11.30 14.89
CA ASP A 90 -0.81 -11.95 16.02
C ASP A 90 -0.40 -13.41 16.18
N CYS A 91 0.52 -13.90 15.32
CA CYS A 91 1.02 -15.26 15.38
C CYS A 91 2.32 -15.38 16.20
N ASP A 92 2.57 -16.59 16.73
CA ASP A 92 3.84 -16.88 17.37
C ASP A 92 5.02 -16.72 16.41
N VAL A 93 6.03 -15.95 16.84
CA VAL A 93 7.25 -15.78 16.04
C VAL A 93 7.92 -17.15 15.80
N PRO A 94 8.17 -17.55 14.54
CA PRO A 94 8.76 -18.84 14.21
C PRO A 94 10.12 -19.06 14.88
N SER A 95 10.44 -20.30 15.22
CA SER A 95 11.71 -20.67 15.88
C SER A 95 12.94 -20.21 15.10
N ALA A 96 12.90 -20.31 13.76
CA ALA A 96 13.96 -19.81 12.88
C ALA A 96 14.16 -18.28 13.00
N ALA A 97 13.07 -17.52 13.06
CA ALA A 97 13.13 -16.07 13.24
C ALA A 97 13.69 -15.71 14.62
N LYS A 98 13.25 -16.40 15.69
CA LYS A 98 13.82 -16.25 17.05
C LYS A 98 15.32 -16.51 17.09
N GLU A 99 15.78 -17.56 16.40
CA GLU A 99 17.20 -17.91 16.37
C GLU A 99 18.03 -16.84 15.65
N ILE A 100 17.58 -16.38 14.48
CA ILE A 100 18.23 -15.32 13.72
C ILE A 100 18.31 -14.04 14.56
N SER A 101 17.21 -13.62 15.17
CA SER A 101 17.17 -12.45 16.05
C SER A 101 18.18 -12.57 17.20
N ARG A 102 18.24 -13.72 17.87
CA ARG A 102 19.21 -13.97 18.95
C ARG A 102 20.66 -13.87 18.48
N ARG A 103 20.96 -14.36 17.27
CA ARG A 103 22.31 -14.23 16.69
C ARG A 103 22.65 -12.78 16.37
N GLY A 104 21.69 -12.01 15.86
CA GLY A 104 21.82 -10.59 15.56
C GLY A 104 22.11 -9.73 16.80
N LEU A 105 21.43 -10.03 17.91
CA LEU A 105 21.62 -9.31 19.19
C LEU A 105 23.04 -9.38 19.76
N ARG A 106 23.86 -10.34 19.32
CA ARG A 106 25.29 -10.39 19.69
C ARG A 106 26.12 -9.26 19.10
N TRP A 107 25.61 -8.59 18.07
CA TRP A 107 26.29 -7.52 17.34
C TRP A 107 25.77 -6.12 17.71
N GLY A 108 24.67 -6.03 18.46
CA GLY A 108 24.05 -4.77 18.86
C GLY A 108 22.55 -4.90 19.11
N SER A 109 21.92 -3.80 19.52
CA SER A 109 20.47 -3.66 19.66
C SER A 109 19.87 -2.88 18.49
N VAL A 110 18.58 -3.10 18.24
CA VAL A 110 17.78 -2.28 17.33
C VAL A 110 16.83 -1.45 18.18
N GLU A 111 16.83 -0.15 17.94
CA GLU A 111 15.87 0.77 18.54
C GLU A 111 15.07 1.41 17.42
N GLU A 112 13.76 1.48 17.59
CA GLU A 112 12.89 2.20 16.68
C GLU A 112 13.13 3.70 16.85
N ILE A 113 13.45 4.38 15.75
CA ILE A 113 13.66 5.82 15.76
C ILE A 113 12.31 6.48 15.45
N PRO A 114 11.75 7.29 16.36
CA PRO A 114 10.51 8.00 16.11
C PRO A 114 10.62 8.89 14.87
N CYS A 115 9.57 8.94 14.05
CA CYS A 115 9.53 9.82 12.89
C CYS A 115 9.30 11.28 13.32
N THR A 116 10.37 11.97 13.70
CA THR A 116 10.37 13.39 14.10
C THR A 116 11.11 14.26 13.09
N GLU A 117 10.96 15.59 13.19
CA GLU A 117 11.70 16.54 12.33
C GLU A 117 13.23 16.35 12.43
N GLU A 118 13.73 16.07 13.64
CA GLU A 118 15.15 15.80 13.91
C GLU A 118 15.70 14.62 13.08
N PHE A 119 14.89 13.58 12.88
CA PHE A 119 15.27 12.39 12.13
C PHE A 119 14.81 12.40 10.67
N SER A 120 14.15 13.47 10.23
CA SER A 120 13.56 13.57 8.88
C SER A 120 14.57 13.48 7.73
N GLY A 121 15.84 13.83 7.96
CA GLY A 121 16.93 13.73 6.99
C GLY A 121 17.59 12.34 6.90
N ARG A 122 17.28 11.41 7.81
CA ARG A 122 17.87 10.06 7.84
C ARG A 122 17.08 9.04 7.02
N VAL A 123 15.87 9.39 6.62
CA VAL A 123 15.01 8.57 5.77
C VAL A 123 15.02 9.21 4.39
N SER A 124 15.62 8.53 3.39
CA SER A 124 15.63 9.02 2.01
C SER A 124 14.18 9.21 1.55
N ARG A 125 13.76 10.47 1.33
CA ARG A 125 12.47 10.81 0.74
C ARG A 125 12.45 10.53 -0.75
#